data_AF-A1RS67-F1
#
_entry.id   AF-A1RS67-F1
#
_cell.length_a   1.000
_cell.length_b   1.000
_cell.length_c   1.000
_cell.angle_alpha   90.00
_cell.angle_beta   90.00
_cell.angle_gamma   90.00
#
_symmetry.space_group_name_H-M   'P 1'
#
loop_
_entity.id
_entity.type
_entity.pdbx_description
1 polymer ?
#
loop_
_entity_poly.entity_id
_entity_poly.type
_entity_poly.pdbx_seq_one_letter_code
_entity_poly.pdbx_strand_id
1 'polypeptide(L)'
;MPICTRWERLVTWAEKDGNNYKALEFKEKLVECIIYTATEKVKRKKLAEAEELIKYGREVAKKFGIEELNFHLSLLEKEINKIRERRKAQTQTK
;
A
#
# COMPACT_ATOMS: atom_id res chain seq x y z
N MET A 1 -6.73 -2.63 9.69
CA MET A 1 -6.32 -1.21 9.74
C MET A 1 -7.41 -0.33 9.15
N PRO A 2 -7.95 0.65 9.90
CA PRO A 2 -9.05 1.50 9.43
C PRO A 2 -8.61 2.73 8.59
N ILE A 3 -7.30 2.94 8.37
CA ILE A 3 -6.78 4.23 7.86
C ILE A 3 -7.27 4.55 6.44
N CYS A 4 -7.32 3.56 5.54
CA CYS A 4 -7.70 3.78 4.13
C CYS A 4 -9.11 3.28 3.77
N THR A 5 -9.84 2.67 4.71
CA THR A 5 -11.16 2.06 4.44
C THR A 5 -12.23 3.08 4.07
N ARG A 6 -12.08 4.34 4.49
CA ARG A 6 -12.94 5.45 4.04
C ARG A 6 -12.91 5.59 2.52
N TRP A 7 -11.74 5.52 1.90
CA TRP A 7 -11.59 5.67 0.46
C TRP A 7 -12.18 4.47 -0.27
N GLU A 8 -12.00 3.24 0.22
CA GLU A 8 -12.66 2.06 -0.36
C GLU A 8 -14.19 2.20 -0.41
N ARG A 9 -14.79 2.72 0.67
CA ARG A 9 -16.24 2.96 0.73
C ARG A 9 -16.67 4.01 -0.29
N LEU A 10 -15.89 5.07 -0.44
CA LEU A 10 -16.16 6.14 -1.41
C LEU A 10 -16.02 5.65 -2.85
N VAL A 11 -14.99 4.85 -3.16
CA VAL A 11 -14.85 4.18 -4.48
C VAL A 11 -16.07 3.32 -4.77
N THR A 12 -16.43 2.44 -3.83
CA THR A 12 -17.58 1.54 -3.98
C THR A 12 -18.89 2.30 -4.18
N TRP A 13 -19.06 3.42 -3.46
CA TRP A 13 -20.24 4.27 -3.61
C TRP A 13 -20.28 4.94 -4.99
N ALA A 14 -19.17 5.53 -5.45
CA ALA A 14 -19.10 6.20 -6.75
C ALA A 14 -19.29 5.22 -7.93
N GLU A 15 -18.73 4.01 -7.84
CA GLU A 15 -18.93 2.97 -8.85
C GLU A 15 -20.40 2.53 -8.93
N LYS A 16 -21.08 2.41 -7.78
CA LYS A 16 -22.52 2.09 -7.73
C LYS A 16 -23.40 3.20 -8.28
N ASP A 17 -23.00 4.45 -8.11
CA ASP A 17 -23.69 5.64 -8.63
C ASP A 17 -23.43 5.85 -10.14
N GLY A 18 -22.58 5.03 -10.77
CA GLY A 18 -22.16 5.21 -12.16
C GLY A 18 -21.25 6.43 -12.38
N ASN A 19 -20.73 7.02 -11.30
CA ASN A 19 -19.90 8.22 -11.34
C ASN A 19 -18.42 7.85 -11.51
N ASN A 20 -18.04 7.54 -12.75
CA ASN A 20 -16.68 7.10 -13.09
C ASN A 20 -15.60 8.14 -12.74
N TYR A 21 -15.91 9.44 -12.85
CA TYR A 21 -14.97 10.51 -12.49
C TYR A 21 -14.65 10.48 -11.00
N LYS A 22 -15.67 10.40 -10.14
CA LYS A 22 -15.46 10.29 -8.69
C LYS A 22 -14.84 8.97 -8.30
N ALA A 23 -15.19 7.88 -8.97
CA ALA A 23 -14.55 6.59 -8.74
C ALA A 23 -13.04 6.66 -8.99
N LEU A 24 -12.60 7.31 -10.08
CA LEU A 24 -11.19 7.53 -10.37
C LEU A 24 -10.50 8.39 -9.29
N GLU A 25 -11.07 9.54 -8.96
CA GLU A 25 -10.55 10.45 -7.92
C GLU A 25 -10.37 9.72 -6.57
N PHE A 26 -11.34 8.88 -6.18
CA PHE A 26 -11.25 8.12 -4.93
C PHE A 26 -10.26 6.96 -5.01
N LYS A 27 -10.06 6.34 -6.19
CA LYS A 27 -9.01 5.33 -6.39
C LYS A 27 -7.62 5.96 -6.22
N GLU A 28 -7.38 7.14 -6.77
CA GLU A 28 -6.12 7.88 -6.58
C GLU A 28 -5.86 8.17 -5.09
N LYS A 29 -6.88 8.65 -4.36
CA LYS A 29 -6.75 8.90 -2.91
C LYS A 29 -6.53 7.64 -2.08
N LEU A 30 -7.11 6.52 -2.51
CA LEU A 30 -6.88 5.22 -1.90
C LEU A 30 -5.43 4.76 -2.10
N VAL A 31 -4.89 4.91 -3.32
CA VAL A 31 -3.47 4.63 -3.63
C VAL A 31 -2.57 5.50 -2.76
N GLU A 32 -2.79 6.81 -2.75
CA GLU A 32 -2.01 7.77 -1.96
C GLU A 32 -1.98 7.37 -0.48
N CYS A 33 -3.15 7.07 0.10
CA CYS A 33 -3.26 6.64 1.49
C CYS A 33 -2.42 5.40 1.79
N ILE A 34 -2.52 4.36 0.95
CA ILE A 34 -1.81 3.09 1.15
C ILE A 34 -0.31 3.30 1.03
N ILE A 35 0.14 3.96 -0.05
CA ILE A 35 1.57 4.13 -0.34
C ILE A 35 2.23 5.05 0.68
N TYR A 36 1.60 6.16 1.07
CA TYR A 36 2.18 7.06 2.06
C TYR A 36 2.29 6.39 3.43
N THR A 37 1.25 5.65 3.84
CA THR A 37 1.27 4.92 5.10
C THR A 37 2.34 3.83 5.08
N ALA A 38 2.40 3.01 4.02
CA ALA A 38 3.40 1.94 3.93
C ALA A 38 4.83 2.49 3.88
N THR A 39 5.06 3.57 3.13
CA THR A 39 6.36 4.26 3.08
C THR A 39 6.77 4.78 4.45
N GLU A 40 5.85 5.37 5.21
CA GLU A 40 6.11 5.81 6.59
C GLU A 40 6.56 4.66 7.49
N LYS A 41 5.89 3.50 7.41
CA LYS A 41 6.26 2.30 8.18
C LYS A 41 7.64 1.77 7.80
N VAL A 42 7.95 1.71 6.50
CA VAL A 42 9.27 1.29 6.00
C VAL A 42 10.36 2.23 6.54
N LYS A 43 10.18 3.55 6.40
CA LYS A 43 11.14 4.56 6.91
C LYS A 43 11.32 4.48 8.42
N ARG A 44 10.26 4.23 9.17
CA ARG A 44 10.30 4.02 10.62
C ARG A 44 10.76 2.63 11.05
N LYS A 45 11.22 1.78 10.11
CA LYS A 45 11.71 0.42 10.38
C LYS A 45 10.65 -0.52 11.00
N LYS A 46 9.36 -0.15 10.91
CA LYS A 46 8.20 -0.94 11.35
C LYS A 46 7.81 -1.95 10.26
N LEU A 47 8.72 -2.89 9.98
CA LEU A 47 8.62 -3.73 8.78
C LEU A 47 7.39 -4.65 8.79
N ALA A 48 7.00 -5.21 9.95
CA ALA A 48 5.80 -6.05 10.05
C ALA A 48 4.53 -5.27 9.67
N GLU A 49 4.37 -4.04 10.20
CA GLU A 49 3.24 -3.16 9.85
C GLU A 49 3.25 -2.78 8.36
N ALA A 50 4.44 -2.58 7.78
CA ALA A 50 4.59 -2.28 6.35
C ALA A 50 4.17 -3.48 5.47
N GLU A 51 4.56 -4.70 5.84
CA GLU A 51 4.19 -5.92 5.12
C GLU A 51 2.69 -6.21 5.20
N GLU A 52 2.07 -5.99 6.36
CA GLU A 52 0.61 -6.07 6.49
C GLU A 52 -0.09 -5.05 5.58
N LEU A 53 0.42 -3.81 5.49
CA LEU A 53 -0.09 -2.80 4.56
C LEU A 53 0.08 -3.21 3.10
N ILE A 54 1.20 -3.83 2.75
CA ILE A 54 1.46 -4.29 1.39
C ILE A 54 0.48 -5.41 1.01
N LYS A 55 0.26 -6.38 1.89
CA LYS A 55 -0.72 -7.45 1.67
C LYS A 55 -2.13 -6.88 1.46
N TYR A 56 -2.55 -6.00 2.37
CA TYR A 56 -3.82 -5.29 2.23
C TYR A 56 -3.90 -4.48 0.93
N GLY A 57 -2.83 -3.78 0.56
CA GLY A 57 -2.75 -3.01 -0.68
C GLY A 57 -2.92 -3.86 -1.94
N ARG A 58 -2.37 -5.09 -1.96
CA ARG A 58 -2.55 -6.04 -3.07
C ARG A 58 -3.99 -6.52 -3.18
N GLU A 59 -4.67 -6.76 -2.05
CA GLU A 59 -6.09 -7.11 -2.02
C GLU A 59 -6.95 -5.94 -2.57
N VAL A 60 -6.64 -4.72 -2.16
CA VAL A 60 -7.28 -3.49 -2.64
C VAL A 60 -7.05 -3.28 -4.14
N ALA A 61 -5.82 -3.45 -4.62
CA ALA A 61 -5.46 -3.32 -6.03
C ALA A 61 -6.28 -4.28 -6.91
N LYS A 62 -6.40 -5.55 -6.48
CA LYS A 62 -7.24 -6.55 -7.15
C LYS A 62 -8.72 -6.17 -7.13
N LYS A 63 -9.22 -5.74 -5.97
CA LYS A 63 -10.63 -5.41 -5.77
C LYS A 63 -11.11 -4.28 -6.67
N PHE A 64 -10.30 -3.24 -6.86
CA PHE A 64 -10.69 -2.04 -7.62
C PHE A 64 -10.02 -1.92 -9.00
N GLY A 65 -9.22 -2.92 -9.41
CA GLY A 65 -8.51 -2.93 -10.69
C GLY A 65 -7.45 -1.83 -10.81
N ILE A 66 -6.65 -1.61 -9.77
CA ILE A 66 -5.66 -0.53 -9.72
C ILE A 66 -4.25 -1.09 -9.96
N GLU A 67 -3.81 -1.13 -11.22
CA GLU A 67 -2.50 -1.69 -11.58
C GLU A 67 -1.32 -0.91 -11.01
N GLU A 68 -1.40 0.42 -11.01
CA GLU A 68 -0.35 1.31 -10.50
C GLU A 68 -0.02 1.02 -9.02
N LEU A 69 -1.03 0.65 -8.23
CA LEU A 69 -0.82 0.28 -6.83
C LEU A 69 0.10 -0.93 -6.69
N ASN A 70 -0.03 -1.95 -7.54
CA ASN A 70 0.85 -3.13 -7.52
C ASN A 70 2.30 -2.78 -7.84
N PHE A 71 2.53 -1.83 -8.74
CA PHE A 71 3.87 -1.34 -9.07
C PHE A 71 4.52 -0.70 -7.83
N HIS A 72 3.85 0.25 -7.18
CA HIS A 72 4.37 0.93 -6.00
C HIS A 72 4.61 -0.02 -4.82
N LEU A 73 3.69 -0.95 -4.58
CA LEU A 73 3.84 -1.96 -3.53
C LEU A 73 5.06 -2.86 -3.76
N SER A 74 5.34 -3.20 -5.02
CA SER A 74 6.52 -4.00 -5.38
C SER A 74 7.84 -3.25 -5.15
N LEU A 75 7.85 -1.91 -5.27
CA LEU A 75 9.00 -1.09 -4.90
C LEU A 75 9.24 -1.11 -3.39
N LEU A 76 8.18 -1.00 -2.60
CA LEU A 76 8.26 -1.08 -1.13
C LEU A 76 8.73 -2.45 -0.65
N GLU A 77 8.25 -3.55 -1.25
CA GLU A 77 8.75 -4.90 -0.95
C GLU A 77 10.25 -5.05 -1.20
N LYS A 78 10.74 -4.52 -2.34
CA LYS A 78 12.17 -4.51 -2.64
C LYS A 78 12.97 -3.72 -1.59
N GLU A 79 12.44 -2.60 -1.11
CA GLU A 79 13.09 -1.79 -0.07
C GLU A 79 13.14 -2.54 1.28
N ILE A 80 12.04 -3.18 1.68
CA ILE A 80 11.99 -4.01 2.91
C ILE A 80 13.03 -5.12 2.85
N ASN A 81 13.14 -5.81 1.71
CA ASN A 81 14.12 -6.89 1.52
C ASN A 81 15.56 -6.37 1.67
N LYS A 82 15.89 -5.23 1.04
CA LYS A 82 17.21 -4.59 1.20
C LYS A 82 17.51 -4.25 2.66
N ILE A 83 16.54 -3.74 3.41
CA ILE A 83 16.71 -3.43 4.83
C ILE A 83 17.01 -4.71 5.63
N ARG A 84 16.31 -5.82 5.33
CA ARG A 84 16.53 -7.11 6.00
C ARG A 84 17.89 -7.70 5.70
N GLU A 85 18.32 -7.69 4.44
CA GLU A 85 19.64 -8.18 4.03
C GLU A 85 20.75 -7.42 4.74
N ARG A 86 20.65 -6.08 4.80
CA ARG A 86 21.59 -5.24 5.56
C ARG A 86 21.65 -5.62 7.04
N ARG A 87 20.50 -5.88 7.68
CA ARG A 87 20.47 -6.32 9.08
C ARG A 87 21.14 -7.68 9.25
N LYS A 88 20.84 -8.66 8.39
CA LYS A 88 21.46 -10.00 8.44
C LYS A 88 22.98 -9.93 8.29
N ALA A 89 23.48 -9.13 7.35
CA ALA A 89 24.91 -8.95 7.15
C ALA A 89 25.60 -8.38 8.40
N GLN A 90 24.99 -7.38 9.06
CA GLN A 90 25.52 -6.79 10.29
C GLN A 90 25.56 -7.76 11.48
N THR A 91 24.63 -8.71 11.56
CA THR A 91 24.63 -9.73 12.62
C THR A 91 25.66 -10.83 12.38
N GLN A 92 26.11 -11.05 11.14
CA GLN A 92 27.12 -12.06 10.79
C GLN A 92 28.57 -11.55 10.91
N THR A 93 28.76 -10.23 10.99
CA THR A 93 30.10 -9.61 11.15
C THR A 93 30.44 -9.26 12.62
N LYS A 94 29.53 -9.55 13.56
CA LYS A 94 29.74 -9.43 15.00
C LYS A 94 29.84 -10.82 15.61
#